data_AF-A0A8H3JAH4-F1
#
_entry.id   AF-A0A8H3JAH4-F1
#
_cell.length_a   1.000
_cell.length_b   1.000
_cell.length_c   1.000
_cell.angle_alpha   90.00
_cell.angle_beta   90.00
_cell.angle_gamma   90.00
#
_symmetry.space_group_name_H-M   'P 1'
#
loop_
_entity.id
_entity.type
_entity.pdbx_description
1 polymer ?
#
loop_
_entity_poly.entity_id
_entity_poly.type
_entity_poly.pdbx_seq_one_letter_code
_entity_poly.pdbx_strand_id
1 'polypeptide(L)'
;MAIYTFNTQTPRSHANITETRIIDLLTGTSTLFFNDPRDKEVKWLGKGGLVLWLKDVDFGATEFWIADAEDAGQKYVTLKTSSKRASVASSYTQPLWLARNMANGSLYNPDVEGSTSEGHNSIWFTTLRKKAMSNSTTDLKYITSPTRFVNALRGTSLKTPLHSPFEQLNDFDISTSGIVFLAKDQTSSTAQSANVNVCYIPLKTFTEISRPRPQIIKIKSFEGQSSNPVFSPSDNSVAFLKKRDLADMNDMNRVIVFNNMRDFRAHMAIDDMPTQKSEKDWHLSPYSVAWNENGKEL
;
A
#
# COMPACT_ATOMS: atom_id res chain seq x y z
N MET A 1 -13.06 10.82 14.09
CA MET A 1 -11.85 10.47 14.85
C MET A 1 -10.63 10.63 13.95
N ALA A 2 -9.47 10.91 14.53
CA ALA A 2 -8.19 10.85 13.83
C ALA A 2 -7.17 10.11 14.70
N ILE A 3 -6.15 9.53 14.06
CA ILE A 3 -5.02 8.89 14.73
C ILE A 3 -3.76 9.68 14.45
N TYR A 4 -2.93 9.87 15.48
CA TYR A 4 -1.68 10.61 15.33
C TYR A 4 -0.60 10.03 16.24
N THR A 5 0.64 10.22 15.83
CA THR A 5 1.83 9.81 16.60
C THR A 5 2.56 11.05 17.10
N PHE A 6 2.86 11.08 18.39
CA PHE A 6 3.60 12.14 19.05
C PHE A 6 4.93 11.60 19.57
N ASN A 7 6.02 12.30 19.27
CA ASN A 7 7.37 11.97 19.73
C ASN A 7 7.86 13.01 20.72
N THR A 8 8.15 12.60 21.94
CA THR A 8 8.79 13.43 22.96
C THR A 8 10.25 13.03 23.08
N GLN A 9 11.16 13.97 22.85
CA GLN A 9 12.58 13.78 23.13
C GLN A 9 12.95 14.56 24.37
N THR A 10 13.57 13.90 25.35
CA THR A 10 14.08 14.57 26.55
C THR A 10 15.59 14.72 26.43
N PRO A 11 16.13 15.94 26.19
CA PRO A 11 17.55 16.14 25.88
C PRO A 11 18.50 15.65 26.99
N ARG A 12 18.07 15.70 28.25
CA ARG A 12 18.90 15.32 29.40
C ARG A 12 19.02 13.81 29.63
N SER A 13 18.00 13.04 29.29
CA SER A 13 17.99 11.59 29.52
C SER A 13 18.20 10.78 28.24
N HIS A 14 18.29 11.44 27.08
CA HIS A 14 18.24 10.82 25.75
C HIS A 14 17.04 9.88 25.57
N ALA A 15 15.99 10.06 26.38
CA ALA A 15 14.78 9.25 26.31
C ALA A 15 13.90 9.78 25.18
N ASN A 16 13.51 8.86 24.28
CA ASN A 16 12.52 9.09 23.25
C ASN A 16 11.27 8.31 23.61
N ILE A 17 10.16 9.04 23.82
CA ILE A 17 8.84 8.45 24.04
C ILE A 17 8.03 8.68 22.78
N THR A 18 7.56 7.58 22.18
CA THR A 18 6.64 7.61 21.05
C THR A 18 5.28 7.14 21.53
N GLU A 19 4.27 7.99 21.37
CA GLU A 19 2.89 7.66 21.69
C GLU A 19 2.04 7.74 20.43
N THR A 20 1.22 6.73 20.19
CA THR A 20 0.12 6.80 19.22
C THR A 20 -1.17 7.03 19.98
N ARG A 21 -1.93 8.03 19.55
CA ARG A 21 -3.14 8.50 20.23
C ARG A 21 -4.28 8.64 19.24
N ILE A 22 -5.50 8.47 19.74
CA ILE A 22 -6.73 8.71 18.98
C ILE A 22 -7.36 9.97 19.52
N ILE A 23 -7.75 10.87 18.62
CA ILE A 23 -8.48 12.09 18.95
C ILE A 23 -9.88 12.04 18.37
N ASP A 24 -10.87 12.32 19.20
CA ASP A 24 -12.20 12.68 18.75
C ASP A 24 -12.18 14.14 18.30
N LEU A 25 -12.47 14.36 17.02
CA LEU A 25 -12.42 15.70 16.41
C LEU A 25 -13.59 16.58 16.83
N LEU A 26 -14.69 16.00 17.34
CA LEU A 26 -15.85 16.76 17.82
C LEU A 26 -15.63 17.26 19.25
N THR A 27 -15.11 16.40 20.13
CA THR A 27 -14.90 16.73 21.55
C THR A 27 -13.50 17.25 21.86
N GLY A 28 -12.53 17.02 20.98
CA GLY A 28 -11.11 17.29 21.22
C GLY A 28 -10.45 16.31 22.19
N THR A 29 -11.16 15.28 22.65
CA THR A 29 -10.64 14.31 23.62
C THR A 29 -9.58 13.42 22.97
N SER A 30 -8.40 13.32 23.59
CA SER A 30 -7.29 12.50 23.12
C SER A 30 -6.97 11.37 24.09
N THR A 31 -7.08 10.13 23.61
CA THR A 31 -6.80 8.91 24.38
C THR A 31 -5.52 8.24 23.89
N LEU A 32 -4.73 7.70 24.82
CA LEU A 32 -3.55 6.90 24.48
C LEU A 32 -4.01 5.59 23.84
N PHE A 33 -3.57 5.32 22.62
CA PHE A 33 -3.85 4.07 21.96
C PHE A 33 -2.75 3.04 22.26
N PHE A 34 -1.48 3.38 22.05
CA PHE A 34 -0.32 2.59 22.50
C PHE A 34 0.96 3.44 22.51
N ASN A 35 2.00 2.97 23.20
CA ASN A 35 3.29 3.65 23.33
C ASN A 35 4.49 2.68 23.31
N ASP A 36 4.32 1.47 22.75
CA ASP A 36 5.45 0.55 22.59
C ASP A 36 6.26 0.99 21.36
N PRO A 37 7.59 1.23 21.48
CA PRO A 37 8.43 1.62 20.35
C PRO A 37 8.54 0.56 19.24
N ARG A 38 8.07 -0.67 19.51
CA ARG A 38 7.97 -1.75 18.50
C ARG A 38 6.72 -1.64 17.64
N ASP A 39 5.70 -0.88 18.06
CA ASP A 39 4.48 -0.64 17.30
C ASP A 39 4.74 0.41 16.21
N LYS A 40 4.40 0.10 14.96
CA LYS A 40 4.72 0.86 13.74
C LYS A 40 3.62 0.73 12.69
N GLU A 41 3.68 1.55 11.64
CA GLU A 41 2.85 1.40 10.43
C GLU A 41 1.34 1.34 10.72
N VAL A 42 0.84 2.37 11.40
CA VAL A 42 -0.55 2.44 11.85
C VAL A 42 -1.46 2.88 10.71
N LYS A 43 -2.53 2.13 10.45
CA LYS A 43 -3.52 2.42 9.39
C LYS A 43 -4.94 2.18 9.86
N TRP A 44 -5.85 3.04 9.41
CA TRP A 44 -7.28 2.78 9.50
C TRP A 44 -7.71 1.69 8.52
N LEU A 45 -8.70 0.90 8.92
CA LEU A 45 -9.35 -0.08 8.06
C LEU A 45 -10.79 0.37 7.77
N GLY A 46 -11.00 0.91 6.57
CA GLY A 46 -12.32 1.22 6.04
C GLY A 46 -13.06 2.34 6.76
N LYS A 47 -14.39 2.26 6.74
CA LYS A 47 -15.29 3.33 7.25
C LYS A 47 -15.66 3.18 8.73
N GLY A 48 -14.94 2.36 9.50
CA GLY A 48 -15.22 2.11 10.91
C GLY A 48 -14.06 2.48 11.83
N GLY A 49 -14.20 2.15 13.12
CA GLY A 49 -13.19 2.39 14.15
C GLY A 49 -11.96 1.48 14.08
N LEU A 50 -11.83 0.60 13.09
CA LEU A 50 -10.77 -0.40 13.10
C LEU A 50 -9.41 0.18 12.73
N VAL A 51 -8.43 -0.10 13.60
CA VAL A 51 -7.03 0.30 13.43
C VAL A 51 -6.16 -0.94 13.37
N LEU A 52 -5.34 -1.04 12.32
CA LEU A 52 -4.30 -2.04 12.14
C LEU A 52 -2.93 -1.40 12.36
N TRP A 53 -2.03 -2.12 13.02
CA TRP A 53 -0.62 -1.74 13.10
C TRP A 53 0.27 -2.97 13.10
N LEU A 54 1.55 -2.74 12.80
CA LEU A 54 2.58 -3.76 12.84
C LEU A 54 3.37 -3.64 14.14
N LYS A 55 3.74 -4.76 14.74
CA LYS A 55 4.61 -4.80 15.91
C LYS A 55 5.83 -5.65 15.62
N ASP A 56 7.01 -5.06 15.72
CA ASP A 56 8.27 -5.81 15.66
C ASP A 56 8.38 -6.73 16.88
N VAL A 57 8.74 -7.98 16.66
CA VAL A 57 9.00 -8.95 17.72
C VAL A 57 10.36 -9.62 17.53
N ASP A 58 10.79 -10.39 18.53
CA ASP A 58 12.10 -11.01 18.54
C ASP A 58 12.30 -11.95 17.33
N PHE A 59 13.57 -12.15 16.96
CA PHE A 59 14.00 -12.98 15.83
C PHE A 59 13.49 -12.51 14.46
N GLY A 60 13.27 -11.20 14.32
CA GLY A 60 12.89 -10.59 13.06
C GLY A 60 11.48 -10.97 12.61
N ALA A 61 10.60 -11.32 13.53
CA ALA A 61 9.20 -11.53 13.23
C ALA A 61 8.41 -10.22 13.37
N THR A 62 7.24 -10.18 12.72
CA THR A 62 6.29 -9.06 12.80
C THR A 62 4.92 -9.60 13.16
N GLU A 63 4.24 -8.96 14.10
CA GLU A 63 2.86 -9.26 14.47
C GLU A 63 1.90 -8.21 13.90
N PHE A 64 0.74 -8.66 13.45
CA PHE A 64 -0.33 -7.82 12.94
C PHE A 64 -1.38 -7.65 14.02
N TRP A 65 -1.42 -6.45 14.57
CA TRP A 65 -2.30 -6.10 15.65
C TRP A 65 -3.49 -5.30 15.15
N ILE A 66 -4.67 -5.60 15.68
CA ILE A 66 -5.90 -4.87 15.37
C ILE A 66 -6.66 -4.55 16.65
N ALA A 67 -7.31 -3.40 16.64
CA ALA A 67 -8.27 -3.03 17.67
C ALA A 67 -9.33 -2.10 17.09
N ASP A 68 -10.45 -1.99 17.80
CA ASP A 68 -11.41 -0.92 17.56
C ASP A 68 -10.96 0.33 18.32
N ALA A 69 -10.96 1.47 17.65
CA ALA A 69 -10.66 2.78 18.22
C ALA A 69 -11.65 3.16 19.33
N GLU A 70 -12.90 2.69 19.22
CA GLU A 70 -13.96 2.94 20.21
C GLU A 70 -13.83 2.01 21.43
N ASP A 71 -13.20 0.84 21.26
CA ASP A 71 -12.85 -0.10 22.33
C ASP A 71 -11.34 -0.39 22.34
N ALA A 72 -10.56 0.67 22.58
CA ALA A 72 -9.10 0.61 22.56
C ALA A 72 -8.50 -0.34 23.62
N GLY A 73 -9.31 -0.83 24.58
CA GLY A 73 -8.91 -1.83 25.56
C GLY A 73 -8.76 -3.23 24.95
N GLN A 74 -9.49 -3.55 23.88
CA GLN A 74 -9.46 -4.86 23.24
C GLN A 74 -8.58 -4.86 22.00
N LYS A 75 -7.36 -5.38 22.18
CA LYS A 75 -6.36 -5.52 21.12
C LYS A 75 -6.11 -6.99 20.82
N TYR A 76 -6.05 -7.34 19.53
CA TYR A 76 -5.88 -8.72 19.09
C TYR A 76 -4.69 -8.85 18.15
N VAL A 77 -3.90 -9.92 18.36
CA VAL A 77 -2.95 -10.38 17.37
C VAL A 77 -3.70 -11.24 16.35
N THR A 78 -3.73 -10.78 15.10
CA THR A 78 -4.41 -11.48 14.00
C THR A 78 -3.51 -12.50 13.32
N LEU A 79 -2.20 -12.23 13.33
CA LEU A 79 -1.19 -13.05 12.67
C LEU A 79 0.23 -12.66 13.12
N LYS A 80 1.15 -13.61 12.97
CA LYS A 80 2.60 -13.44 13.14
C LYS A 80 3.31 -13.93 11.89
N THR A 81 4.23 -13.13 11.36
CA THR A 81 5.06 -13.45 10.18
C THR A 81 6.51 -13.57 10.58
N SER A 82 7.26 -14.36 9.82
CA SER A 82 8.71 -14.52 10.00
C SER A 82 9.54 -13.40 9.36
N SER A 83 8.95 -12.32 8.82
CA SER A 83 9.72 -11.25 8.17
C SER A 83 9.76 -10.00 9.03
N LYS A 84 10.95 -9.38 9.08
CA LYS A 84 11.19 -8.10 9.74
C LYS A 84 11.11 -7.03 8.66
N ARG A 85 10.46 -5.92 9.02
CA ARG A 85 10.37 -4.70 8.22
C ARG A 85 9.39 -4.82 7.05
N ALA A 86 8.27 -4.19 7.25
CA ALA A 86 7.25 -4.08 6.24
C ALA A 86 6.49 -2.79 6.41
N SER A 87 5.77 -2.43 5.36
CA SER A 87 4.72 -1.42 5.44
C SER A 87 3.38 -2.06 5.14
N VAL A 88 2.33 -1.42 5.62
CA VAL A 88 0.96 -1.86 5.45
C VAL A 88 0.15 -0.74 4.78
N ALA A 89 -0.64 -1.13 3.79
CA ALA A 89 -1.74 -0.32 3.28
C ALA A 89 -3.04 -1.08 3.44
N SER A 90 -4.15 -0.40 3.25
CA SER A 90 -5.47 -1.02 3.45
C SER A 90 -6.50 -0.40 2.52
N SER A 91 -7.36 -1.26 1.98
CA SER A 91 -8.64 -0.88 1.39
C SER A 91 -9.72 -1.50 2.26
N TYR A 92 -10.67 -0.72 2.76
CA TYR A 92 -11.83 -1.16 3.54
C TYR A 92 -11.54 -2.22 4.64
N THR A 93 -11.41 -3.51 4.28
CA THR A 93 -11.08 -4.61 5.20
C THR A 93 -9.93 -5.52 4.72
N GLN A 94 -9.31 -5.19 3.59
CA GLN A 94 -8.20 -5.92 2.98
C GLN A 94 -6.88 -5.21 3.29
N PRO A 95 -6.04 -5.76 4.18
CA PRO A 95 -4.68 -5.29 4.34
C PRO A 95 -3.78 -5.78 3.19
N LEU A 96 -3.05 -4.83 2.63
CA LEU A 96 -1.88 -5.06 1.81
C LEU A 96 -0.63 -4.93 2.67
N TRP A 97 0.31 -5.84 2.51
CA TRP A 97 1.55 -5.89 3.23
C TRP A 97 2.74 -5.97 2.27
N LEU A 98 3.72 -5.10 2.47
CA LEU A 98 4.95 -5.11 1.68
C LEU A 98 6.02 -5.89 2.42
N ALA A 99 6.58 -6.90 1.78
CA ALA A 99 7.68 -7.67 2.35
C ALA A 99 8.69 -8.04 1.27
N ARG A 100 9.90 -8.38 1.70
CA ARG A 100 10.89 -8.99 0.80
C ARG A 100 10.63 -10.48 0.70
N ASN A 101 10.97 -11.03 -0.45
CA ASN A 101 10.92 -12.46 -0.73
C ASN A 101 12.32 -13.00 -1.01
N MET A 102 12.53 -14.25 -0.64
CA MET A 102 13.59 -15.07 -1.20
C MET A 102 13.29 -15.40 -2.68
N ALA A 103 14.31 -15.86 -3.42
CA ALA A 103 14.17 -16.27 -4.83
C ALA A 103 13.07 -17.33 -5.06
N ASN A 104 12.80 -18.18 -4.07
CA ASN A 104 11.73 -19.18 -4.11
C ASN A 104 10.30 -18.62 -3.89
N GLY A 105 10.18 -17.30 -3.65
CA GLY A 105 8.91 -16.59 -3.42
C GLY A 105 8.35 -16.68 -2.00
N SER A 106 9.09 -17.28 -1.06
CA SER A 106 8.76 -17.26 0.37
C SER A 106 9.24 -15.97 1.04
N LEU A 107 8.74 -15.67 2.23
CA LEU A 107 9.09 -14.48 2.98
C LEU A 107 10.55 -14.48 3.40
N TYR A 108 11.20 -13.33 3.20
CA TYR A 108 12.57 -13.10 3.61
C TYR A 108 12.65 -12.55 5.04
N ASN A 109 13.50 -13.14 5.87
CA ASN A 109 13.88 -12.73 7.21
C ASN A 109 15.39 -12.40 7.29
N PRO A 110 15.78 -11.12 7.36
CA PRO A 110 17.18 -10.75 7.46
C PRO A 110 17.89 -11.29 8.72
N ASP A 111 17.14 -11.57 9.80
CA ASP A 111 17.70 -12.09 11.05
C ASP A 111 18.00 -13.61 10.97
N VAL A 112 17.45 -14.33 9.96
CA VAL A 112 17.68 -15.77 9.73
C VAL A 112 18.59 -16.00 8.52
N GLU A 113 18.33 -15.31 7.41
CA GLU A 113 19.07 -15.53 6.16
C GLU A 113 20.25 -14.57 5.94
N GLY A 114 20.48 -13.63 6.88
CA GLY A 114 21.56 -12.65 6.84
C GLY A 114 21.33 -11.53 5.82
N SER A 115 21.92 -10.35 6.05
CA SER A 115 21.67 -9.15 5.24
C SER A 115 22.17 -9.20 3.79
N THR A 116 22.98 -10.19 3.44
CA THR A 116 23.63 -10.35 2.11
C THR A 116 22.84 -11.22 1.14
N SER A 117 21.79 -11.91 1.58
CA SER A 117 20.96 -12.72 0.70
C SER A 117 20.07 -11.85 -0.18
N GLU A 118 19.98 -12.20 -1.47
CA GLU A 118 19.25 -11.44 -2.49
C GLU A 118 17.73 -11.55 -2.29
N GLY A 119 17.21 -10.78 -1.33
CA GLY A 119 15.79 -10.55 -1.19
C GLY A 119 15.28 -9.56 -2.25
N HIS A 120 14.06 -9.77 -2.75
CA HIS A 120 13.40 -8.81 -3.64
C HIS A 120 12.06 -8.36 -3.06
N ASN A 121 11.73 -7.08 -3.23
CA ASN A 121 10.47 -6.51 -2.76
C ASN A 121 9.27 -7.17 -3.46
N SER A 122 8.22 -7.43 -2.68
CA SER A 122 6.98 -8.00 -3.18
C SER A 122 5.78 -7.53 -2.39
N ILE A 123 4.64 -7.58 -3.07
CA ILE A 123 3.34 -7.34 -2.47
C ILE A 123 2.75 -8.66 -1.96
N TRP A 124 2.30 -8.63 -0.71
CA TRP A 124 1.53 -9.69 -0.08
C TRP A 124 0.18 -9.12 0.36
N PHE A 125 -0.85 -9.94 0.34
CA PHE A 125 -2.17 -9.52 0.83
C PHE A 125 -2.82 -10.61 1.66
N THR A 126 -3.78 -10.19 2.48
CA THR A 126 -4.66 -11.08 3.21
C THR A 126 -6.00 -10.40 3.44
N THR A 127 -6.95 -11.13 4.02
CA THR A 127 -8.23 -10.59 4.45
C THR A 127 -8.44 -10.85 5.93
N LEU A 128 -9.06 -9.89 6.59
CA LEU A 128 -9.50 -10.02 7.97
C LEU A 128 -10.95 -10.49 8.01
N ARG A 129 -11.26 -11.35 8.97
CA ARG A 129 -12.63 -11.79 9.26
C ARG A 129 -12.84 -11.93 10.75
N LYS A 130 -14.07 -11.69 11.21
CA LYS A 130 -14.47 -12.02 12.58
C LYS A 130 -14.71 -13.53 12.69
N LYS A 131 -14.25 -14.13 13.78
CA LYS A 131 -14.51 -15.52 14.13
C LYS A 131 -14.93 -15.61 15.60
N ALA A 132 -15.98 -16.39 15.85
CA ALA A 132 -16.41 -16.76 17.19
C ALA A 132 -15.29 -17.55 17.91
N MET A 133 -15.00 -17.13 19.13
CA MET A 133 -14.12 -17.84 20.03
C MET A 133 -14.97 -18.77 20.90
N SER A 134 -14.69 -20.08 20.84
CA SER A 134 -15.49 -21.10 21.55
C SER A 134 -16.95 -21.18 21.06
N ASN A 135 -17.83 -21.86 21.80
CA ASN A 135 -19.27 -21.96 21.57
C ASN A 135 -20.04 -20.64 21.81
N SER A 136 -19.34 -19.52 22.02
CA SER A 136 -19.96 -18.21 22.19
C SER A 136 -20.07 -17.50 20.84
N THR A 137 -21.30 -17.17 20.44
CA THR A 137 -21.57 -16.38 19.23
C THR A 137 -21.34 -14.88 19.43
N THR A 138 -21.10 -14.43 20.67
CA THR A 138 -20.95 -13.01 21.02
C THR A 138 -19.50 -12.56 21.18
N ASP A 139 -18.55 -13.46 21.46
CA ASP A 139 -17.12 -13.15 21.55
C ASP A 139 -16.44 -13.37 20.19
N LEU A 140 -16.45 -12.34 19.35
CA LEU A 140 -15.88 -12.36 18.01
C LEU A 140 -14.49 -11.73 18.01
N LYS A 141 -13.47 -12.49 17.59
CA LYS A 141 -12.12 -11.97 17.36
C LYS A 141 -11.81 -11.82 15.89
N TYR A 142 -11.02 -10.81 15.56
CA TYR A 142 -10.46 -10.67 14.22
C TYR A 142 -9.35 -11.69 14.00
N ILE A 143 -9.46 -12.43 12.91
CA ILE A 143 -8.43 -13.36 12.44
C ILE A 143 -8.18 -13.14 10.96
N THR A 144 -7.00 -13.55 10.50
CA THR A 144 -6.71 -13.61 9.07
C THR A 144 -7.41 -14.80 8.39
N SER A 145 -7.53 -14.72 7.06
CA SER A 145 -7.97 -15.83 6.21
C SER A 145 -7.15 -17.10 6.46
N PRO A 146 -7.70 -18.33 6.24
CA PRO A 146 -6.96 -19.57 6.37
C PRO A 146 -5.67 -19.63 5.54
N THR A 147 -5.64 -18.93 4.41
CA THR A 147 -4.46 -18.83 3.53
C THR A 147 -3.35 -17.91 4.09
N ARG A 148 -3.58 -17.27 5.24
CA ARG A 148 -2.72 -16.36 6.02
C ARG A 148 -2.16 -15.17 5.24
N PHE A 149 -1.30 -15.41 4.25
CA PHE A 149 -0.75 -14.39 3.36
C PHE A 149 -0.53 -14.95 1.96
N VAL A 150 -0.85 -14.12 0.98
CA VAL A 150 -0.78 -14.49 -0.42
C VAL A 150 0.17 -13.56 -1.15
N ASN A 151 1.25 -14.10 -1.71
CA ASN A 151 2.24 -13.36 -2.48
C ASN A 151 1.69 -13.00 -3.87
N ALA A 152 1.34 -11.73 -4.09
CA ALA A 152 0.73 -11.25 -5.32
C ALA A 152 1.61 -11.48 -6.57
N LEU A 153 2.93 -11.51 -6.41
CA LEU A 153 3.90 -11.57 -7.52
C LEU A 153 4.53 -12.95 -7.70
N ARG A 154 4.12 -13.95 -6.92
CA ARG A 154 4.70 -15.31 -6.99
C ARG A 154 4.62 -15.87 -8.42
N GLY A 155 5.74 -16.35 -8.93
CA GLY A 155 5.83 -16.91 -10.29
C GLY A 155 5.92 -15.84 -11.39
N THR A 156 6.08 -14.57 -11.01
CA THR A 156 6.44 -13.48 -11.91
C THR A 156 7.87 -13.05 -11.61
N SER A 157 8.49 -12.37 -12.55
CA SER A 157 9.80 -11.75 -12.34
C SER A 157 9.70 -10.31 -11.80
N LEU A 158 8.49 -9.74 -11.74
CA LEU A 158 8.24 -8.37 -11.29
C LEU A 158 8.62 -8.17 -9.82
N LYS A 159 9.09 -6.95 -9.51
CA LYS A 159 9.53 -6.54 -8.17
C LYS A 159 8.90 -5.19 -7.85
N THR A 160 8.31 -5.06 -6.67
CA THR A 160 7.69 -3.82 -6.19
C THR A 160 7.53 -3.82 -4.66
N PRO A 161 7.60 -2.69 -3.95
CA PRO A 161 7.91 -1.34 -4.44
C PRO A 161 9.29 -1.26 -5.12
N LEU A 162 9.43 -0.29 -6.03
CA LEU A 162 10.68 -0.02 -6.75
C LEU A 162 11.72 0.62 -5.83
N HIS A 163 11.23 1.39 -4.87
CA HIS A 163 12.04 1.98 -3.82
C HIS A 163 12.03 1.10 -2.58
N SER A 164 12.89 1.43 -1.62
CA SER A 164 12.85 0.77 -0.31
C SER A 164 11.43 0.91 0.27
N PRO A 165 10.80 -0.17 0.77
CA PRO A 165 9.42 -0.13 1.30
C PRO A 165 9.24 0.80 2.51
N PHE A 166 10.31 1.48 2.94
CA PHE A 166 10.38 2.39 4.09
C PHE A 166 10.52 3.87 3.69
N GLU A 167 10.68 4.18 2.41
CA GLU A 167 10.95 5.55 1.95
C GLU A 167 9.69 6.23 1.41
N GLN A 168 8.93 5.57 0.52
CA GLN A 168 7.67 6.10 -0.05
C GLN A 168 6.71 4.96 -0.45
N LEU A 169 5.45 5.07 -0.01
CA LEU A 169 4.37 4.09 -0.31
C LEU A 169 3.55 4.47 -1.55
N ASN A 170 4.11 5.29 -2.44
CA ASN A 170 3.42 5.78 -3.62
C ASN A 170 3.61 4.86 -4.83
N ASP A 171 4.18 3.68 -4.62
CA ASP A 171 4.43 2.70 -5.68
C ASP A 171 3.23 1.76 -5.88
N PHE A 172 2.18 1.81 -5.07
CA PHE A 172 1.03 0.91 -5.17
C PHE A 172 -0.20 1.48 -4.47
N ASP A 173 -1.35 0.90 -4.79
CA ASP A 173 -2.60 1.13 -4.10
C ASP A 173 -3.49 -0.14 -4.17
N ILE A 174 -4.46 -0.24 -3.27
CA ILE A 174 -5.37 -1.36 -3.14
C ILE A 174 -6.82 -0.86 -3.13
N SER A 175 -7.71 -1.63 -3.77
CA SER A 175 -9.16 -1.41 -3.76
C SER A 175 -9.90 -2.70 -3.43
N THR A 176 -11.23 -2.69 -3.43
CA THR A 176 -12.00 -3.94 -3.32
C THR A 176 -11.94 -4.79 -4.59
N SER A 177 -11.47 -4.23 -5.71
CA SER A 177 -11.41 -4.91 -7.01
C SER A 177 -10.00 -5.41 -7.39
N GLY A 178 -8.96 -5.00 -6.66
CA GLY A 178 -7.61 -5.45 -6.96
C GLY A 178 -6.51 -4.58 -6.37
N ILE A 179 -5.32 -4.76 -6.93
CA ILE A 179 -4.08 -4.06 -6.52
C ILE A 179 -3.49 -3.40 -7.76
N VAL A 180 -3.15 -2.12 -7.67
CA VAL A 180 -2.29 -1.45 -8.65
C VAL A 180 -0.91 -1.22 -8.07
N PHE A 181 0.12 -1.32 -8.88
CA PHE A 181 1.50 -1.08 -8.45
C PHE A 181 2.44 -0.73 -9.59
N LEU A 182 3.55 -0.10 -9.27
CA LEU A 182 4.63 0.23 -10.19
C LEU A 182 5.60 -0.94 -10.28
N ALA A 183 5.97 -1.30 -11.51
CA ALA A 183 7.02 -2.26 -11.78
C ALA A 183 7.86 -1.83 -12.98
N LYS A 184 9.16 -2.16 -12.94
CA LYS A 184 10.09 -1.95 -14.06
C LYS A 184 9.89 -3.02 -15.12
N ASP A 185 9.92 -2.59 -16.38
CA ASP A 185 10.03 -3.52 -17.50
C ASP A 185 11.40 -4.20 -17.45
N GLN A 186 11.39 -5.53 -17.43
CA GLN A 186 12.61 -6.35 -17.35
C GLN A 186 13.18 -6.70 -18.71
N THR A 187 12.53 -6.28 -19.79
CA THR A 187 13.00 -6.52 -21.16
C THR A 187 14.01 -5.48 -21.66
N SER A 188 14.20 -4.37 -20.94
CA SER A 188 15.19 -3.35 -21.26
C SER A 188 16.59 -3.77 -20.81
N SER A 189 17.49 -3.97 -21.78
CA SER A 189 18.90 -4.34 -21.55
C SER A 189 19.78 -3.18 -21.06
N THR A 190 19.26 -1.97 -20.87
CA THR A 190 20.03 -0.81 -20.41
C THR A 190 19.52 -0.29 -19.07
N ALA A 191 20.36 -0.41 -18.04
CA ALA A 191 20.04 -0.05 -16.65
C ALA A 191 19.64 1.43 -16.42
N GLN A 192 19.92 2.31 -17.38
CA GLN A 192 19.59 3.74 -17.31
C GLN A 192 18.19 4.11 -17.81
N SER A 193 17.43 3.20 -18.45
CA SER A 193 16.15 3.52 -19.12
C SER A 193 15.00 2.55 -18.81
N ALA A 194 15.09 1.75 -17.75
CA ALA A 194 14.04 0.78 -17.43
C ALA A 194 12.69 1.50 -17.19
N ASN A 195 11.78 1.37 -18.16
CA ASN A 195 10.47 2.01 -18.11
C ASN A 195 9.67 1.49 -16.91
N VAL A 196 9.09 2.43 -16.14
CA VAL A 196 8.26 2.12 -14.99
C VAL A 196 6.80 2.16 -15.41
N ASN A 197 6.12 1.02 -15.28
CA ASN A 197 4.75 0.85 -15.71
C ASN A 197 3.82 0.62 -14.51
N VAL A 198 2.58 1.11 -14.64
CA VAL A 198 1.49 0.71 -13.74
C VAL A 198 1.02 -0.69 -14.14
N CYS A 199 1.03 -1.59 -13.17
CA CYS A 199 0.51 -2.94 -13.26
C CYS A 199 -0.75 -3.07 -12.41
N TYR A 200 -1.67 -3.94 -12.82
CA TYR A 200 -2.90 -4.26 -12.09
C TYR A 200 -3.05 -5.76 -11.90
N ILE A 201 -3.49 -6.17 -10.71
CA ILE A 201 -3.93 -7.54 -10.41
C ILE A 201 -5.40 -7.47 -10.02
N PRO A 202 -6.32 -7.96 -10.86
CA PRO A 202 -7.72 -8.06 -10.49
C PRO A 202 -7.89 -9.14 -9.41
N LEU A 203 -8.53 -8.77 -8.30
CA LEU A 203 -8.87 -9.69 -7.20
C LEU A 203 -10.34 -9.54 -6.88
N LYS A 204 -11.04 -10.66 -6.68
CA LYS A 204 -12.47 -10.67 -6.36
C LYS A 204 -12.69 -10.82 -4.86
N THR A 205 -11.89 -11.64 -4.20
CA THR A 205 -12.10 -12.00 -2.79
C THR A 205 -10.89 -11.78 -1.90
N PHE A 206 -9.71 -11.53 -2.48
CA PHE A 206 -8.43 -11.45 -1.75
C PHE A 206 -8.11 -12.72 -0.95
N THR A 207 -8.74 -13.84 -1.32
CA THR A 207 -8.49 -15.17 -0.75
C THR A 207 -8.09 -16.17 -1.83
N GLU A 208 -7.95 -15.74 -3.08
CA GLU A 208 -7.62 -16.60 -4.20
C GLU A 208 -6.18 -17.13 -4.10
N ILE A 209 -6.05 -18.46 -4.05
CA ILE A 209 -4.74 -19.12 -4.07
C ILE A 209 -4.14 -19.04 -5.48
N SER A 210 -4.98 -19.24 -6.50
CA SER A 210 -4.64 -19.00 -7.91
C SER A 210 -5.05 -17.59 -8.29
N ARG A 211 -4.07 -16.69 -8.34
CA ARG A 211 -4.28 -15.26 -8.65
C ARG A 211 -4.14 -15.01 -10.15
N PRO A 212 -4.87 -14.03 -10.70
CA PRO A 212 -4.59 -13.54 -12.04
C PRO A 212 -3.15 -13.02 -12.14
N ARG A 213 -2.53 -13.19 -13.33
CA ARG A 213 -1.22 -12.60 -13.58
C ARG A 213 -1.33 -11.08 -13.63
N PRO A 214 -0.33 -10.33 -13.14
CA PRO A 214 -0.29 -8.88 -13.29
C PRO A 214 -0.42 -8.45 -14.75
N GLN A 215 -1.21 -7.41 -14.98
CA GLN A 215 -1.47 -6.83 -16.30
C GLN A 215 -0.87 -5.43 -16.35
N ILE A 216 -0.08 -5.12 -17.38
CA ILE A 216 0.46 -3.77 -17.58
C ILE A 216 -0.63 -2.87 -18.17
N ILE A 217 -0.87 -1.71 -17.55
CA ILE A 217 -1.72 -0.66 -18.10
C ILE A 217 -0.92 0.09 -19.17
N LYS A 218 -1.23 -0.18 -20.45
CA LYS A 218 -0.59 0.49 -21.60
C LYS A 218 -1.40 1.71 -22.02
N ILE A 219 -0.73 2.84 -22.16
CA ILE A 219 -1.33 4.09 -22.65
C ILE A 219 -0.64 4.45 -23.96
N LYS A 220 -1.43 4.59 -25.03
CA LYS A 220 -0.90 4.95 -26.36
C LYS A 220 -0.25 6.32 -26.29
N SER A 221 0.89 6.48 -26.97
CA SER A 221 1.66 7.73 -27.03
C SER A 221 2.31 8.18 -25.73
N PHE A 222 2.31 7.34 -24.67
CA PHE A 222 3.05 7.59 -23.43
C PHE A 222 4.03 6.45 -23.18
N GLU A 223 5.31 6.73 -23.40
CA GLU A 223 6.40 5.77 -23.28
C GLU A 223 7.27 6.01 -22.04
N GLY A 224 7.13 7.16 -21.39
CA GLY A 224 7.89 7.53 -20.20
C GLY A 224 7.42 6.86 -18.90
N GLN A 225 8.14 7.17 -17.82
CA GLN A 225 7.93 6.57 -16.51
C GLN A 225 6.58 6.94 -15.89
N SER A 226 6.00 6.00 -15.15
CA SER A 226 4.75 6.17 -14.41
C SER A 226 5.02 6.29 -12.91
N SER A 227 4.20 7.04 -12.18
CA SER A 227 4.29 7.19 -10.73
C SER A 227 2.91 7.38 -10.07
N ASN A 228 2.86 7.14 -8.76
CA ASN A 228 1.70 7.43 -7.89
C ASN A 228 0.34 6.92 -8.39
N PRO A 229 0.17 5.60 -8.59
CA PRO A 229 -1.13 5.05 -8.91
C PRO A 229 -2.05 5.07 -7.69
N VAL A 230 -3.28 5.55 -7.88
CA VAL A 230 -4.31 5.67 -6.85
C VAL A 230 -5.68 5.25 -7.39
N PHE A 231 -6.37 4.37 -6.69
CA PHE A 231 -7.75 4.00 -7.00
C PHE A 231 -8.70 5.13 -6.66
N SER A 232 -9.71 5.31 -7.50
CA SER A 232 -10.87 6.12 -7.15
C SER A 232 -11.63 5.45 -5.99
N PRO A 233 -12.29 6.21 -5.09
CA PRO A 233 -13.13 5.65 -4.03
C PRO A 233 -14.23 4.69 -4.48
N SER A 234 -14.60 4.74 -5.77
CA SER A 234 -15.60 3.88 -6.41
C SER A 234 -15.05 2.56 -6.97
N ASP A 235 -13.72 2.35 -6.89
CA ASP A 235 -12.98 1.20 -7.43
C ASP A 235 -13.10 0.98 -8.95
N ASN A 236 -13.71 1.91 -9.67
CA ASN A 236 -13.90 1.80 -11.12
C ASN A 236 -12.78 2.43 -11.92
N SER A 237 -12.01 3.32 -11.31
CA SER A 237 -10.97 4.09 -11.99
C SER A 237 -9.67 4.11 -11.18
N VAL A 238 -8.55 4.29 -11.89
CA VAL A 238 -7.23 4.52 -11.31
C VAL A 238 -6.66 5.78 -11.93
N ALA A 239 -6.19 6.71 -11.09
CA ALA A 239 -5.40 7.84 -11.54
C ALA A 239 -3.92 7.57 -11.28
N PHE A 240 -3.05 8.07 -12.15
CA PHE A 240 -1.60 8.01 -11.96
C PHE A 240 -0.92 9.10 -12.77
N LEU A 241 0.35 9.32 -12.50
CA LEU A 241 1.20 10.22 -13.27
C LEU A 241 1.99 9.44 -14.31
N LYS A 242 2.11 9.98 -15.53
CA LYS A 242 2.95 9.38 -16.57
C LYS A 242 3.63 10.43 -17.44
N LYS A 243 4.91 10.23 -17.72
CA LYS A 243 5.64 11.00 -18.74
C LYS A 243 5.32 10.48 -20.14
N ARG A 244 5.24 11.38 -21.11
CA ARG A 244 5.01 11.06 -22.51
C ARG A 244 6.25 10.44 -23.13
N ASP A 245 7.42 11.03 -22.90
CA ASP A 245 8.69 10.61 -23.47
C ASP A 245 9.57 9.91 -22.42
N LEU A 246 10.23 8.83 -22.81
CA LEU A 246 11.16 8.09 -21.95
C LEU A 246 12.56 8.74 -21.90
N ALA A 247 12.99 9.39 -22.98
CA ALA A 247 14.32 9.96 -23.15
C ALA A 247 14.40 11.43 -22.71
N ASP A 248 13.28 12.17 -22.73
CA ASP A 248 13.27 13.57 -22.29
C ASP A 248 13.19 13.70 -20.76
N MET A 249 14.33 14.06 -20.15
CA MET A 249 14.43 14.29 -18.72
C MET A 249 13.58 15.49 -18.25
N ASN A 250 13.29 16.44 -19.14
CA ASN A 250 12.48 17.63 -18.84
C ASN A 250 10.98 17.41 -19.07
N ASP A 251 10.57 16.24 -19.57
CA ASP A 251 9.15 15.97 -19.76
C ASP A 251 8.43 15.94 -18.41
N MET A 252 7.31 16.65 -18.35
CA MET A 252 6.49 16.81 -17.17
C MET A 252 5.51 15.65 -17.04
N ASN A 253 5.21 15.28 -15.81
CA ASN A 253 4.19 14.28 -15.53
C ASN A 253 2.82 14.76 -16.05
N ARG A 254 2.10 13.88 -16.76
CA ARG A 254 0.68 14.06 -17.09
C ARG A 254 -0.16 13.25 -16.12
N VAL A 255 -1.28 13.81 -15.70
CA VAL A 255 -2.32 13.07 -14.98
C VAL A 255 -3.02 12.17 -15.99
N ILE A 256 -3.04 10.87 -15.71
CA ILE A 256 -3.73 9.87 -16.49
C ILE A 256 -4.83 9.27 -15.62
N VAL A 257 -6.05 9.29 -16.12
CA VAL A 257 -7.18 8.56 -15.51
C VAL A 257 -7.50 7.36 -16.38
N PHE A 258 -7.41 6.17 -15.79
CA PHE A 258 -7.84 4.92 -16.41
C PHE A 258 -9.19 4.52 -15.83
N ASN A 259 -10.24 4.59 -16.64
CA ASN A 259 -11.60 4.25 -16.25
C ASN A 259 -11.92 2.79 -16.60
N ASN A 260 -12.94 2.24 -15.94
CA ASN A 260 -13.44 0.89 -16.17
C ASN A 260 -12.35 -0.18 -15.97
N MET A 261 -11.86 -0.30 -14.73
CA MET A 261 -10.90 -1.32 -14.30
C MET A 261 -11.34 -2.78 -14.56
N ARG A 262 -12.60 -3.00 -14.97
CA ARG A 262 -13.15 -4.30 -15.34
C ARG A 262 -13.00 -4.64 -16.81
N ASP A 263 -12.85 -3.64 -17.68
CA ASP A 263 -12.61 -3.82 -19.11
C ASP A 263 -11.39 -3.02 -19.56
N PHE A 264 -10.25 -3.70 -19.61
CA PHE A 264 -8.96 -3.16 -20.04
C PHE A 264 -8.92 -2.67 -21.50
N ARG A 265 -10.01 -2.76 -22.27
CA ARG A 265 -10.06 -2.40 -23.70
C ARG A 265 -10.66 -1.02 -23.96
N ALA A 266 -11.42 -0.44 -23.03
CA ALA A 266 -12.08 0.85 -23.20
C ALA A 266 -11.26 1.99 -22.58
N HIS A 267 -10.33 2.57 -23.35
CA HIS A 267 -9.38 3.55 -22.85
C HIS A 267 -9.88 4.98 -23.06
N MET A 268 -9.88 5.80 -22.00
CA MET A 268 -9.89 7.25 -22.13
C MET A 268 -8.87 7.81 -21.15
N ALA A 269 -7.63 7.99 -21.61
CA ALA A 269 -6.67 8.80 -20.90
C ALA A 269 -7.06 10.26 -21.14
N ILE A 270 -7.59 10.92 -20.11
CA ILE A 270 -7.76 12.38 -20.16
C ILE A 270 -6.39 12.97 -19.88
N ASP A 271 -5.73 13.51 -20.91
CA ASP A 271 -4.60 14.43 -20.74
C ASP A 271 -5.21 15.79 -20.42
N ASP A 272 -5.32 16.14 -19.14
CA ASP A 272 -5.84 17.45 -18.73
C ASP A 272 -4.78 18.56 -18.87
N MET A 273 -3.64 18.28 -19.54
CA MET A 273 -2.71 19.34 -19.91
C MET A 273 -3.03 19.93 -21.29
N PRO A 274 -3.31 21.23 -21.38
CA PRO A 274 -3.44 21.89 -22.67
C PRO A 274 -2.12 21.77 -23.45
N THR A 275 -2.23 21.44 -24.74
CA THR A 275 -1.11 21.38 -25.69
C THR A 275 -0.57 22.77 -26.09
N GLN A 276 -1.14 23.86 -25.56
CA GLN A 276 -0.72 25.23 -25.83
C GLN A 276 -0.66 26.04 -24.54
N LYS A 277 0.51 26.66 -24.28
CA LYS A 277 0.79 27.61 -23.20
C LYS A 277 -0.29 28.69 -23.11
N SER A 278 -1.29 28.49 -22.25
CA SER A 278 -2.15 29.55 -21.76
C SER A 278 -1.58 30.11 -20.45
N GLU A 279 -1.98 31.32 -20.04
CA GLU A 279 -1.63 31.88 -18.72
C GLU A 279 -2.17 31.04 -17.54
N LYS A 280 -3.01 30.03 -17.80
CA LYS A 280 -3.55 29.08 -16.81
C LYS A 280 -2.80 27.74 -16.78
N ASP A 281 -1.72 27.60 -17.52
CA ASP A 281 -0.97 26.35 -17.59
C ASP A 281 -0.11 26.15 -16.34
N TRP A 282 -0.03 24.90 -15.89
CA TRP A 282 0.79 24.53 -14.75
C TRP A 282 2.26 24.75 -15.09
N HIS A 283 2.92 25.63 -14.33
CA HIS A 283 4.35 25.90 -14.48
C HIS A 283 5.23 24.78 -13.90
N LEU A 284 4.65 23.83 -13.17
CA LEU A 284 5.35 22.78 -12.45
C LEU A 284 4.81 21.40 -12.83
N SER A 285 5.71 20.42 -12.87
CA SER A 285 5.31 19.02 -13.04
C SER A 285 4.61 18.52 -11.77
N PRO A 286 3.41 17.91 -11.86
CA PRO A 286 2.77 17.28 -10.72
C PRO A 286 3.64 16.14 -10.18
N TYR A 287 3.59 15.95 -8.85
CA TYR A 287 4.34 14.90 -8.15
C TYR A 287 3.43 13.85 -7.48
N SER A 288 2.17 14.21 -7.22
CA SER A 288 1.16 13.32 -6.65
C SER A 288 -0.22 13.66 -7.19
N VAL A 289 -1.11 12.67 -7.19
CA VAL A 289 -2.55 12.75 -7.47
C VAL A 289 -3.30 12.06 -6.33
N ALA A 290 -4.48 12.57 -5.99
CA ALA A 290 -5.34 11.96 -4.97
C ALA A 290 -6.79 12.25 -5.31
N TRP A 291 -7.68 11.28 -5.13
CA TRP A 291 -9.10 11.51 -5.37
C TRP A 291 -9.73 12.27 -4.20
N ASN A 292 -10.67 13.15 -4.50
CA ASN A 292 -11.61 13.65 -3.50
C ASN A 292 -12.53 12.52 -2.99
N GLU A 293 -13.26 12.76 -1.90
CA GLU A 293 -14.09 11.72 -1.26
C GLU A 293 -15.16 11.12 -2.18
N ASN A 294 -15.67 11.89 -3.14
CA ASN A 294 -16.72 11.45 -4.06
C ASN A 294 -16.16 10.78 -5.34
N GLY A 295 -14.85 10.77 -5.53
CA GLY A 295 -14.18 10.18 -6.69
C GLY A 295 -14.48 10.85 -8.03
N LYS A 296 -14.90 12.13 -8.02
CA LYS A 296 -15.20 12.88 -9.24
C LYS A 296 -14.08 13.86 -9.63
N GLU A 297 -13.19 14.20 -8.70
CA GLU A 297 -12.09 15.15 -8.91
C GLU A 297 -10.79 14.61 -8.32
N LEU A 298 -9.67 15.14 -8.81
CA LEU A 298 -8.29 14.81 -8.46
C LEU A 298 -7.54 16.01 -7.86
#